data_AF-A0A1C0YB90-F1
#
_entry.id   AF-A0A1C0YB90-F1
#
_cell.length_a   1.000
_cell.length_b   1.000
_cell.length_c   1.000
_cell.angle_alpha   90.00
_cell.angle_beta   90.00
_cell.angle_gamma   90.00
#
_symmetry.space_group_name_H-M   'P 1'
#
loop_
_entity.id
_entity.type
_entity.pdbx_description
1 polymer ?
#
loop_
_entity_poly.entity_id
_entity_poly.type
_entity_poly.pdbx_seq_one_letter_code
_entity_poly.pdbx_strand_id
1 'polypeptide(L)' 'MKLYTKTVCPKCLWVKSELVAKGIDVEVVNIDHEENARTFLQQQGVLAVPVLQTADELLVTTASILGFVEQQ' A
#
# COMPACT_ATOMS: atom_id res chain seq x y z
N MET A 1 -6.14 4.05 -6.90
CA MET A 1 -5.14 3.13 -6.29
C MET A 1 -5.43 2.99 -4.81
N LYS A 2 -5.21 1.83 -4.21
CA LYS A 2 -5.44 1.63 -2.77
C LYS A 2 -4.12 1.29 -2.07
N LEU A 3 -3.77 2.04 -1.04
CA LEU A 3 -2.62 1.78 -0.20
C LEU A 3 -3.09 1.12 1.10
N TYR A 4 -2.80 -0.16 1.25
CA TYR A 4 -3.04 -0.88 2.49
C TYR A 4 -1.92 -0.58 3.49
N THR A 5 -2.34 -0.10 4.66
CA THR A 5 -1.46 0.32 5.75
C THR A 5 -1.93 -0.27 7.07
N LYS A 6 -1.11 -0.11 8.11
CA LYS A 6 -1.46 -0.43 9.49
C LYS A 6 -1.16 0.77 10.39
N THR A 7 -1.79 0.80 11.55
CA THR A 7 -1.81 1.93 12.50
C THR A 7 -0.41 2.39 12.90
N VAL A 8 0.51 1.44 13.11
CA VAL A 8 1.92 1.74 13.43
C VAL A 8 2.83 1.07 12.42
N CYS A 9 3.21 1.81 11.37
CA CYS A 9 4.19 1.33 10.40
C CYS A 9 5.04 2.47 9.81
N PRO A 10 6.34 2.55 10.16
CA PRO A 10 7.22 3.57 9.61
C PRO A 10 7.37 3.45 8.08
N LYS A 11 7.35 2.22 7.55
CA LYS A 11 7.41 1.98 6.09
C LYS A 11 6.17 2.50 5.35
N CYS A 12 4.97 2.35 5.93
CA CYS A 12 3.74 2.88 5.34
C CYS A 12 3.77 4.41 5.30
N LEU A 13 4.26 5.03 6.38
CA LEU A 13 4.40 6.48 6.44
C LEU A 13 5.33 7.00 5.34
N TRP A 14 6.48 6.35 5.15
CA TRP A 14 7.41 6.73 4.09
C TRP A 14 6.78 6.61 2.69
N VAL A 15 6.21 5.45 2.35
CA VAL A 15 5.54 5.24 1.05
C VAL A 15 4.42 6.24 0.81
N LYS A 16 3.63 6.54 1.84
CA LYS A 16 2.57 7.55 1.77
C LYS A 16 3.14 8.94 1.46
N SER A 17 4.24 9.34 2.10
CA SER A 17 4.90 10.61 1.81
C SER A 17 5.40 10.69 0.38
N GLU A 18 5.97 9.62 -0.17
CA GLU A 18 6.42 9.59 -1.57
C GLU A 18 5.26 9.73 -2.55
N LEU A 19 4.16 9.00 -2.32
CA LEU A 19 2.94 9.10 -3.13
C LEU A 19 2.37 10.52 -3.11
N VAL A 20 2.30 11.15 -1.94
CA VAL A 20 1.84 12.54 -1.79
C VAL A 20 2.81 13.51 -2.48
N ALA A 21 4.12 13.32 -2.34
CA ALA A 21 5.14 14.17 -2.97
C ALA A 21 5.05 14.13 -4.50
N LYS A 22 4.65 12.99 -5.07
CA LYS A 22 4.39 12.81 -6.49
C LYS A 22 2.98 13.23 -6.94
N GLY A 23 2.12 13.67 -6.03
CA GLY A 23 0.73 14.04 -6.33
C GLY A 23 -0.15 12.85 -6.72
N ILE A 24 0.22 11.65 -6.30
CA ILE A 24 -0.52 10.42 -6.59
C ILE A 24 -1.61 10.24 -5.54
N ASP A 25 -2.86 10.37 -5.97
CA ASP A 25 -4.01 10.14 -5.11
C ASP A 25 -4.23 8.64 -4.87
N VAL A 26 -4.11 8.23 -3.60
CA VAL A 26 -4.32 6.85 -3.17
C VAL A 26 -5.30 6.80 -2.00
N GLU A 27 -6.20 5.83 -2.05
CA GLU A 27 -7.10 5.53 -0.94
C GLU A 27 -6.31 4.76 0.13
N VAL A 28 -6.16 5.34 1.32
CA VAL A 28 -5.45 4.69 2.42
C VAL A 28 -6.41 3.79 3.19
N VAL A 29 -6.19 2.48 3.13
CA VAL A 29 -7.00 1.47 3.81
C VAL A 29 -6.21 0.93 5.00
N ASN A 30 -6.73 1.08 6.21
CA ASN A 30 -6.07 0.58 7.42
C ASN A 30 -6.57 -0.83 7.78
N ILE A 31 -5.71 -1.83 7.60
CA ILE A 31 -6.06 -3.24 7.81
C ILE A 31 -6.25 -3.62 9.29
N ASP A 32 -5.85 -2.77 10.24
CA ASP A 32 -6.13 -2.99 11.67
C ASP A 32 -7.59 -2.71 12.01
N HIS A 33 -8.26 -1.83 11.25
CA HIS A 33 -9.66 -1.45 11.46
C HIS A 33 -10.60 -2.09 10.43
N GLU A 34 -10.07 -2.46 9.27
CA GLU A 34 -10.82 -3.07 8.17
C GLU A 34 -10.50 -4.55 8.05
N GLU A 35 -11.27 -5.40 8.75
CA GLU A 35 -11.10 -6.86 8.69
C GLU A 35 -11.20 -7.39 7.25
N ASN A 36 -12.08 -6.81 6.43
CA ASN A 36 -12.23 -7.18 5.02
C ASN A 36 -10.93 -6.95 4.22
N ALA A 37 -10.24 -5.84 4.49
CA ALA A 37 -8.98 -5.51 3.83
C ALA A 37 -7.86 -6.48 4.25
N ARG A 38 -7.84 -6.86 5.53
CA ARG A 38 -6.93 -7.88 6.05
C ARG A 38 -7.18 -9.24 5.39
N THR A 39 -8.42 -9.68 5.31
CA THR A 39 -8.79 -10.95 4.65
C THR A 39 -8.44 -10.93 3.17
N PHE A 40 -8.67 -9.81 2.47
CA PHE A 40 -8.27 -9.65 1.07
C PHE A 40 -6.78 -9.87 0.88
N LEU A 41 -5.93 -9.21 1.68
CA LEU A 41 -4.47 -9.40 1.60
C LEU A 41 -4.07 -10.86 1.86
N GLN A 42 -4.68 -11.50 2.86
CA GLN A 42 -4.42 -12.90 3.17
C GLN A 42 -4.81 -13.84 2.02
N GLN A 43 -5.95 -13.60 1.35
CA GLN A 43 -6.37 -14.37 0.18
C GLN A 43 -5.40 -14.21 -1.00
N GLN A 44 -4.76 -13.05 -1.13
CA GLN A 44 -3.70 -12.79 -2.11
C GLN A 44 -2.33 -13.36 -1.68
N GLY A 45 -2.24 -14.06 -0.54
CA GLY A 45 -0.99 -14.59 0.00
C GLY A 45 -0.08 -13.52 0.62
N VAL A 46 -0.61 -12.33 0.86
CA VAL A 46 0.14 -11.18 1.36
C VAL A 46 -0.01 -11.07 2.87
N LEU A 47 1.12 -11.16 3.58
CA LEU A 47 1.18 -11.16 5.05
C LEU A 47 1.83 -9.89 5.62
N ALA A 48 2.23 -8.95 4.77
CA ALA A 48 2.98 -7.76 5.16
C ALA A 48 2.43 -6.50 4.48
N VAL A 49 2.64 -5.35 5.14
CA VAL A 49 2.33 -4.01 4.64
C VAL A 49 3.59 -3.13 4.69
N PRO A 50 3.72 -2.06 3.87
CA PRO A 50 2.72 -1.49 2.95
C PRO A 50 2.46 -2.34 1.70
N VAL A 51 1.22 -2.29 1.21
CA VAL A 51 0.83 -2.89 -0.08
C VAL A 51 0.10 -1.83 -0.91
N LEU A 52 0.54 -1.60 -2.15
CA LEU A 52 -0.16 -0.72 -3.08
C LEU A 52 -0.90 -1.58 -4.11
N GLN A 53 -2.21 -1.44 -4.18
CA GLN A 53 -3.03 -2.02 -5.24
C GLN A 53 -3.23 -0.98 -6.35
N THR A 54 -2.69 -1.32 -7.52
CA THR A 54 -2.90 -0.58 -8.77
C THR A 54 -4.05 -1.23 -9.55
N ALA A 55 -4.36 -0.70 -10.73
CA ALA A 55 -5.37 -1.30 -11.60
C ALA A 55 -4.92 -2.66 -12.17
N ASP A 56 -3.60 -2.81 -12.35
CA ASP A 56 -2.99 -3.94 -13.03
C ASP A 56 -2.44 -5.00 -12.06
N GLU A 57 -1.95 -4.60 -10.89
CA GLU A 57 -1.26 -5.51 -9.97
C GLU A 57 -1.29 -5.10 -8.49
N LEU A 58 -0.86 -6.02 -7.62
CA LEU A 58 -0.60 -5.78 -6.21
C LEU A 58 0.91 -5.67 -5.95
N LEU A 59 1.36 -4.48 -5.57
CA LEU A 59 2.74 -4.20 -5.18
C LEU A 59 2.89 -4.45 -3.68
N VAL A 60 3.40 -5.62 -3.32
CA VAL A 60 3.46 -6.11 -1.93
C VAL A 60 4.75 -5.74 -1.20
N THR A 61 5.73 -5.18 -1.91
CA THR A 61 7.02 -4.79 -1.34
C THR A 61 7.24 -3.30 -1.49
N THR A 62 7.92 -2.70 -0.52
CA THR A 62 8.29 -1.28 -0.56
C THR A 62 9.10 -0.94 -1.81
N ALA A 63 10.01 -1.82 -2.24
CA ALA A 63 10.81 -1.60 -3.45
C ALA A 63 9.95 -1.55 -4.72
N SER A 64 8.98 -2.47 -4.87
CA SER A 64 8.05 -2.46 -6.00
C SER A 64 7.17 -1.20 -6.00
N ILE A 65 6.70 -0.78 -4.83
CA ILE A 65 5.89 0.44 -4.69
C ILE A 65 6.70 1.67 -5.10
N LEU A 66 7.92 1.81 -4.60
CA LEU A 66 8.78 2.95 -4.93
C LEU A 66 9.15 2.96 -6.41
N GLY A 67 9.49 1.80 -6.98
CA GLY A 67 9.76 1.69 -8.40
C GLY A 67 8.57 2.13 -9.26
N PHE A 68 7.33 1.84 -8.84
CA PHE A 68 6.13 2.36 -9.49
C PHE A 68 6.00 3.88 -9.35
N VAL A 69 6.25 4.41 -8.16
CA VAL A 69 6.16 5.86 -7.86
C VAL A 69 7.24 6.67 -8.59
N GLU A 70 8.42 6.10 -8.80
CA GLU A 70 9.51 6.73 -9.56
C GLU A 70 9.21 6.79 -11.06
N GLN A 71 8.41 5.86 -11.59
CA GLN A 71 8.03 5.78 -13.00
C GLN A 71 6.82 6.65 -13.38
N GLN A 72 6.19 7.33 -12.41
CA GLN A 72 5.10 8.30 -12.58
C GLN A 72 5.62 9.73 -12.38
#